data_AF-A0A934AYI2-F1
#
_entry.id   AF-A0A934AYI2-F1
#
_cell.length_a   1.000
_cell.length_b   1.000
_cell.length_c   1.000
_cell.angle_alpha   90.00
_cell.angle_beta   90.00
_cell.angle_gamma   90.00
#
_symmetry.space_group_name_H-M   'P 1'
#
loop_
_entity.id
_entity.type
_entity.pdbx_description
1 polymer ?
#
loop_
_entity_poly.entity_id
_entity_poly.type
_entity_poly.pdbx_seq_one_letter_code
_entity_poly.pdbx_strand_id
1 'polypeptide(L)'
;MDIDVSINGESLTINIEDPHRFDVNGVMGDIVGFGKKFGVDLAPYEMDKLIPRMIRGVAGCEGGCPSDAMSLARKGFGNFKLSYVEGGILTAVQKLESGKPLEVKIFPDFD
;
A
#
# COMPACT_ATOMS: atom_id res chain seq x y z
N MET A 1 -4.77 11.26 2.81
CA MET A 1 -3.61 10.40 2.53
C MET A 1 -3.95 9.67 1.26
N ASP A 2 -3.00 9.46 0.35
CA ASP A 2 -3.27 8.72 -0.88
C ASP A 2 -2.58 7.36 -0.92
N ILE A 3 -3.29 6.37 -1.43
CA ILE A 3 -2.77 5.04 -1.77
C ILE A 3 -2.75 4.94 -3.29
N ASP A 4 -1.59 4.67 -3.88
CA ASP A 4 -1.48 4.32 -5.30
C ASP A 4 -1.14 2.84 -5.44
N VAL A 5 -1.96 2.11 -6.19
CA VAL A 5 -1.70 0.72 -6.56
C VAL A 5 -1.47 0.66 -8.06
N SER A 6 -0.27 0.28 -8.48
CA SER A 6 0.10 0.18 -9.88
C SER A 6 0.27 -1.26 -10.34
N ILE A 7 -0.37 -1.59 -11.46
CA ILE A 7 -0.25 -2.86 -12.16
C ILE A 7 0.10 -2.55 -13.61
N ASN A 8 1.25 -3.04 -14.09
CA ASN A 8 1.64 -2.89 -15.49
C ASN A 8 1.70 -1.41 -15.97
N GLY A 9 2.04 -0.48 -15.08
CA GLY A 9 2.15 0.95 -15.39
C GLY A 9 0.83 1.73 -15.35
N GLU A 10 -0.30 1.05 -15.19
CA GLU A 10 -1.58 1.68 -14.87
C GLU A 10 -1.73 1.79 -13.36
N SER A 11 -2.40 2.84 -12.88
CA SER A 11 -2.52 3.14 -11.46
C SER A 11 -3.97 3.33 -11.03
N LEU A 12 -4.32 2.77 -9.87
CA LEU A 12 -5.50 3.11 -9.10
C LEU A 12 -5.06 3.95 -7.90
N THR A 13 -5.52 5.20 -7.86
CA THR A 13 -5.32 6.08 -6.71
C THR A 13 -6.58 6.10 -5.84
N ILE A 14 -6.42 5.87 -4.55
CA ILE A 14 -7.48 5.86 -3.53
C ILE A 14 -7.13 6.90 -2.48
N ASN A 15 -8.04 7.86 -2.29
CA ASN A 15 -7.91 8.84 -1.23
C ASN A 15 -8.47 8.27 0.08
N ILE A 16 -7.71 8.45 1.15
CA ILE A 16 -8.04 8.08 2.52
C ILE A 16 -8.10 9.35 3.36
N GLU A 17 -9.31 9.75 3.75
CA GLU A 17 -9.53 10.96 4.56
C GLU A 17 -8.96 10.80 5.98
N ASP A 18 -9.19 9.65 6.61
CA ASP A 18 -8.66 9.32 7.94
C ASP A 18 -7.84 8.02 7.88
N PRO A 19 -6.49 8.08 7.93
CA PRO A 19 -5.64 6.90 7.84
C PRO A 19 -5.79 5.95 9.04
N HIS A 20 -6.40 6.41 10.13
CA HIS A 20 -6.64 5.61 11.30
C HIS A 20 -8.01 4.91 11.29
N ARG A 21 -8.97 5.45 10.53
CA ARG A 21 -10.36 4.98 10.49
C ARG A 21 -10.89 4.91 9.06
N PHE A 22 -10.22 4.14 8.20
CA PHE A 22 -10.66 3.94 6.82
C PHE A 22 -11.44 2.64 6.62
N ASP A 23 -12.32 2.62 5.62
CA ASP A 23 -13.04 1.40 5.21
C ASP A 23 -12.10 0.44 4.48
N VAL A 24 -11.44 -0.43 5.24
CA VAL A 24 -10.53 -1.45 4.71
C VAL A 24 -11.22 -2.33 3.67
N ASN A 25 -12.49 -2.68 3.88
CA ASN A 25 -13.21 -3.60 2.98
C ASN A 25 -13.53 -2.92 1.65
N GLY A 26 -13.97 -1.65 1.68
CA GLY A 26 -14.19 -0.84 0.48
C GLY A 26 -12.91 -0.68 -0.33
N VAL A 27 -11.82 -0.26 0.32
CA VAL A 27 -10.50 -0.10 -0.33
C VAL A 27 -10.01 -1.40 -0.93
N MET A 28 -10.14 -2.53 -0.22
CA MET A 28 -9.74 -3.84 -0.77
C MET A 28 -10.64 -4.26 -1.93
N GLY A 29 -11.93 -3.94 -1.89
CA GLY A 29 -12.86 -4.17 -2.98
C GLY A 29 -12.44 -3.46 -4.26
N ASP A 30 -12.05 -2.18 -4.15
CA ASP A 30 -11.58 -1.38 -5.28
C ASP A 30 -10.27 -1.92 -5.87
N ILE A 31 -9.32 -2.30 -5.01
CA ILE A 31 -8.02 -2.86 -5.42
C ILE A 31 -8.21 -4.21 -6.12
N VAL A 32 -9.02 -5.10 -5.56
CA VAL A 32 -9.34 -6.40 -6.19
C VAL A 32 -10.06 -6.17 -7.52
N GLY A 33 -10.99 -5.22 -7.57
CA GLY A 33 -11.66 -4.81 -8.80
C GLY A 33 -10.68 -4.32 -9.87
N PHE A 34 -9.68 -3.54 -9.47
CA PHE A 34 -8.60 -3.07 -10.34
C PHE A 34 -7.73 -4.21 -10.85
N GLY A 35 -7.26 -5.12 -9.99
CA GLY A 35 -6.52 -6.32 -10.40
C GLY A 35 -7.27 -7.16 -11.43
N LYS A 36 -8.58 -7.37 -11.21
CA LYS A 36 -9.45 -8.11 -12.15
C LYS A 36 -9.51 -7.48 -13.55
N LYS A 37 -9.47 -6.15 -13.68
CA LYS A 37 -9.43 -5.47 -14.99
C LYS A 37 -8.22 -5.87 -15.83
N PHE A 38 -7.12 -6.28 -15.18
CA PHE A 38 -5.88 -6.73 -15.84
C PHE A 38 -5.71 -8.25 -15.81
N GLY A 39 -6.73 -9.02 -15.40
CA GLY A 39 -6.65 -10.47 -15.28
C GLY A 39 -5.67 -10.94 -14.19
N VAL A 40 -5.42 -10.11 -13.17
CA VAL A 40 -4.54 -10.41 -12.05
C VAL A 40 -5.37 -10.80 -10.83
N ASP A 41 -5.13 -11.99 -10.29
CA ASP A 41 -5.62 -12.36 -8.96
C ASP A 41 -4.70 -11.76 -7.89
N LEU A 42 -5.25 -10.90 -7.03
CA LEU A 42 -4.50 -10.23 -5.97
C LEU A 42 -4.57 -10.96 -4.62
N ALA A 43 -5.36 -12.02 -4.49
CA ALA A 43 -5.48 -12.79 -3.25
C ALA A 43 -4.13 -13.32 -2.70
N PRO A 44 -3.19 -13.81 -3.53
CA PRO A 44 -1.90 -14.32 -3.05
C PRO A 44 -0.94 -13.26 -2.49
N TYR A 45 -1.23 -11.97 -2.68
CA TYR A 45 -0.31 -10.87 -2.34
C TYR A 45 -0.64 -10.24 -0.98
N GLU A 46 -1.65 -10.75 -0.26
CA GLU A 46 -2.03 -10.31 1.09
C GLU A 46 -2.17 -8.77 1.21
N MET A 47 -2.79 -8.14 0.19
CA MET A 47 -2.95 -6.68 0.10
C MET A 47 -3.73 -6.13 1.31
N ASP A 48 -4.65 -6.93 1.85
CA ASP A 48 -5.46 -6.68 3.05
C ASP A 48 -4.61 -6.57 4.33
N LYS A 49 -3.40 -7.12 4.33
CA LYS A 49 -2.43 -7.01 5.43
C LYS A 49 -1.33 -6.00 5.12
N LEU A 50 -0.88 -5.94 3.88
CA LEU A 50 0.16 -5.02 3.43
C LEU A 50 -0.27 -3.56 3.63
N ILE A 51 -1.43 -3.19 3.11
CA ILE A 51 -1.87 -1.79 3.06
C ILE A 51 -2.07 -1.19 4.46
N PRO A 52 -2.83 -1.82 5.37
CA PRO A 52 -2.97 -1.28 6.73
C PRO A 52 -1.62 -1.17 7.45
N ARG A 53 -0.69 -2.10 7.18
CA ARG A 53 0.66 -2.06 7.75
C ARG A 53 1.47 -0.89 7.21
N MET A 54 1.40 -0.61 5.92
CA MET A 54 2.07 0.53 5.30
C MET A 54 1.48 1.86 5.77
N ILE A 55 0.15 1.99 5.83
CA ILE A 55 -0.54 3.17 6.36
C ILE A 55 -0.10 3.44 7.80
N ARG A 56 -0.09 2.40 8.65
CA ARG A 56 0.40 2.54 10.04
C ARG A 56 1.88 2.92 10.10
N GLY A 57 2.69 2.42 9.16
CA GLY A 57 4.08 2.82 9.03
C GLY A 57 4.24 4.31 8.79
N VAL A 58 3.36 4.91 7.97
CA VAL A 58 3.42 6.33 7.60
C VAL A 58 2.72 7.23 8.62
N ALA A 59 1.48 6.92 9.01
CA ALA A 59 0.65 7.77 9.88
C ALA A 59 0.79 7.46 11.38
N GLY A 60 1.35 6.31 11.76
CA GLY A 60 1.27 5.83 13.14
C GLY A 60 -0.13 5.29 13.47
N CYS A 61 -0.56 5.39 14.73
CA CYS A 61 -1.92 5.00 15.15
C CYS A 61 -2.54 6.00 16.11
N GLU A 62 -3.88 5.99 16.22
CA GLU A 62 -4.65 6.91 17.09
C GLU A 62 -4.19 6.93 18.54
N GLY A 63 -3.68 5.79 19.04
CA GLY A 63 -3.15 5.68 20.40
C GLY A 63 -1.82 6.38 20.63
N GLY A 64 -1.31 7.15 19.66
CA GLY A 64 -0.04 7.87 19.75
C GLY A 64 1.19 7.01 19.50
N CYS A 65 1.04 5.86 18.84
CA CYS A 65 2.22 5.11 18.41
C CYS A 65 2.91 5.86 17.25
N PRO A 66 4.25 6.00 17.31
CA PRO A 66 4.97 6.76 16.29
C PRO A 66 4.86 6.08 14.93
N SER A 67 4.91 6.89 13.88
CA SER A 67 5.18 6.40 12.53
C SER A 67 6.56 5.73 12.49
N ASP A 68 6.68 4.62 11.78
CA ASP A 68 7.90 3.80 11.71
C ASP A 68 8.08 3.19 10.31
N ALA A 69 7.83 4.00 9.28
CA ALA A 69 7.96 3.62 7.88
C ALA A 69 9.38 3.13 7.55
N MET A 70 10.40 3.70 8.19
CA MET A 70 11.79 3.37 7.95
C MET A 70 12.17 1.97 8.48
N SER A 71 11.70 1.57 9.67
CA SER A 71 11.91 0.19 10.14
C SER A 71 11.06 -0.80 9.36
N LEU A 72 9.85 -0.41 8.94
CA LEU A 72 9.02 -1.24 8.08
C LEU A 72 9.68 -1.50 6.73
N ALA A 73 10.28 -0.47 6.11
CA ALA A 73 11.04 -0.60 4.88
C ALA A 73 12.23 -1.58 5.02
N ARG A 74 12.93 -1.55 6.16
CA ARG A 74 14.02 -2.48 6.45
C ARG A 74 13.57 -3.93 6.62
N LYS A 75 12.37 -4.14 7.20
CA LYS A 75 11.83 -5.49 7.48
C LYS A 75 11.16 -6.12 6.26
N GLY A 76 10.61 -5.32 5.35
CA GLY A 76 9.80 -5.82 4.24
C GLY A 76 8.45 -6.40 4.68
N PHE A 77 7.74 -7.01 3.73
CA PHE A 77 6.48 -7.71 3.98
C PHE A 77 6.28 -8.85 2.97
N GLY A 78 6.35 -10.10 3.43
CA GLY A 78 6.27 -11.26 2.53
C GLY A 78 7.32 -11.16 1.41
N ASN A 79 6.84 -11.22 0.17
CA ASN A 79 7.68 -11.07 -1.04
C ASN A 79 7.78 -9.61 -1.53
N PHE A 80 7.12 -8.65 -0.87
CA PHE A 80 7.25 -7.24 -1.19
C PHE A 80 8.56 -6.69 -0.63
N LYS A 81 9.31 -6.04 -1.51
CA LYS A 81 10.42 -5.17 -1.14
C LYS A 81 9.86 -3.79 -0.83
N LEU A 82 10.04 -3.34 0.41
CA LEU A 82 9.59 -2.02 0.84
C LEU A 82 10.75 -1.02 0.78
N SER A 83 10.44 0.23 0.40
CA SER A 83 11.40 1.34 0.40
C SER A 83 10.74 2.58 0.97
N TYR A 84 11.46 3.31 1.81
CA TYR A 84 11.07 4.64 2.26
C TYR A 84 11.79 5.67 1.40
N VAL A 85 11.04 6.57 0.76
CA VAL A 85 11.54 7.60 -0.14
C VAL A 85 11.49 8.96 0.58
N GLU A 86 12.38 9.87 0.20
CA GLU A 86 12.36 11.25 0.68
C GLU A 86 10.98 11.88 0.47
N GLY A 87 10.48 12.62 1.46
CA GLY A 87 9.10 13.11 1.47
C GLY A 87 8.07 12.11 2.04
N GLY A 88 8.48 11.19 2.92
CA GLY A 88 7.51 10.41 3.70
C GLY A 88 6.79 9.29 2.95
N ILE A 89 7.10 9.09 1.67
CA ILE A 89 6.44 8.11 0.81
C ILE A 89 6.97 6.72 1.14
N LEU A 90 6.06 5.79 1.43
CA LEU A 90 6.40 4.38 1.62
C LEU A 90 5.95 3.58 0.40
N THR A 91 6.88 2.88 -0.24
CA THR A 91 6.61 2.05 -1.42
C THR A 91 6.81 0.58 -1.11
N ALA A 92 6.04 -0.29 -1.77
CA ALA A 92 6.17 -1.73 -1.74
C ALA A 92 6.11 -2.26 -3.17
N VAL A 93 7.10 -3.05 -3.58
CA VAL A 93 7.18 -3.61 -4.95
C VAL A 93 7.37 -5.12 -4.88
N GLN A 94 6.61 -5.83 -5.71
CA GLN A 94 6.80 -7.25 -5.98
C GLN A 94 6.56 -7.55 -7.46
N LYS A 95 7.04 -8.70 -7.95
CA LYS A 95 6.64 -9.23 -9.25
C LYS A 95 5.39 -10.08 -9.14
N LEU A 96 4.47 -9.87 -10.07
CA LEU A 96 3.38 -10.78 -10.35
C LEU A 96 3.93 -12.09 -10.94
N GLU A 97 3.12 -13.15 -10.99
CA GLU A 97 3.49 -14.41 -11.67
C GLU A 97 3.85 -14.19 -13.15
N SER A 98 3.24 -13.20 -13.80
CA SER A 98 3.57 -12.77 -15.17
C SER A 98 4.93 -12.08 -15.30
N GLY A 99 5.65 -11.86 -14.20
CA GLY A 99 6.92 -11.12 -14.15
C GLY A 99 6.77 -9.61 -14.14
N LYS A 100 5.56 -9.08 -14.35
CA LYS A 100 5.25 -7.64 -14.31
C LYS A 100 5.28 -7.10 -12.88
N PRO A 101 5.63 -5.81 -12.67
CA PRO A 101 5.60 -5.22 -11.34
C PRO A 101 4.16 -5.01 -10.84
N LEU A 102 3.96 -5.32 -9.57
CA LEU A 102 2.89 -4.82 -8.72
C LEU A 102 3.54 -3.87 -7.71
N GLU A 103 3.09 -2.62 -7.69
CA GLU A 103 3.61 -1.58 -6.83
C GLU A 103 2.49 -0.96 -6.00
N VAL A 104 2.79 -0.68 -4.72
CA VAL A 104 1.92 0.06 -3.81
C VAL A 104 2.71 1.25 -3.27
N LYS A 105 2.13 2.43 -3.26
CA LYS A 105 2.71 3.65 -2.68
C LYS A 105 1.72 4.26 -1.71
N ILE A 106 2.22 4.67 -0.54
CA ILE A 106 1.47 5.46 0.43
C ILE A 106 2.08 6.85 0.46
N PHE A 107 1.26 7.85 0.14
CA PHE A 107 1.62 9.26 0.18
C PHE A 107 1.04 9.87 1.46
N PRO A 108 1.87 10.37 2.38
CA PRO A 108 1.37 11.10 3.54
C PRO A 108 0.66 12.38 3.08
N ASP A 109 -0.37 12.80 3.82
CA ASP A 109 -0.83 14.17 3.71
C ASP A 109 0.17 15.08 4.40
N PHE A 110 0.52 16.15 3.73
CA PHE A 110 1.25 17.26 4.32
C PHE A 110 0.24 18.38 4.56
N ASP A 111 -0.30 18.45 5.78
CA ASP A 111 -0.87 19.69 6.31
C ASP A 111 0.25 20.64 6.76
#